data_AF-A0A7S0SZ53-F1
#
_entry.id   AF-A0A7S0SZ53-F1
#
_cell.length_a   1.000
_cell.length_b   1.000
_cell.length_c   1.000
_cell.angle_alpha   90.00
_cell.angle_beta   90.00
_cell.angle_gamma   90.00
#
_symmetry.space_group_name_H-M   'P 1'
#
loop_
_entity.id
_entity.type
_entity.pdbx_description
1 polymer ?
#
loop_
_entity_poly.entity_id
_entity_poly.type
_entity_poly.pdbx_seq_one_letter_code
_entity_poly.pdbx_strand_id
1 'polypeptide(L)'
;MSVSLADFSEPTFDVRAWVNNACTTCPDEESLEKYLSEVEMKLQLLAEDISLSLEEQSMSGLQRIPRAVAEIDRVEHDTAGLQSKINGILRRLDDAEGSSRESVGLLMSVDAVKGRMEGARDTLQEAAGLAELMASVEDVFAAGNIRVMADTLASMRRGLKVVGSVPEFNDAPERVAALETRLETLVRPELIAALESNDAIAAGELRDVLKVTGRLAALSAVYAETRVVAPMLREWRAFSSDTSAS
;
A
#
# COMPACT_ATOMS: atom_id res chain seq x y z
N MET A 1 -25.56 77.97 -22.65
CA MET A 1 -24.46 77.01 -22.42
C MET A 1 -24.47 76.55 -20.97
N SER A 2 -24.26 75.27 -20.71
CA SER A 2 -23.99 74.75 -19.38
C SER A 2 -22.53 75.08 -19.03
N VAL A 3 -22.32 75.96 -18.06
CA VAL A 3 -20.99 76.20 -17.47
C VAL A 3 -20.52 74.87 -16.88
N SER A 4 -19.48 74.27 -17.45
CA SER A 4 -18.96 72.97 -17.03
C SER A 4 -17.73 73.17 -16.14
N LEU A 5 -17.74 72.52 -14.97
CA LEU A 5 -16.63 72.60 -14.02
C LEU A 5 -15.33 71.98 -14.55
N ALA A 6 -15.45 71.05 -15.50
CA ALA A 6 -14.31 70.37 -16.12
C ALA A 6 -13.44 71.32 -16.94
N ASP A 7 -14.04 72.35 -17.55
CA ASP A 7 -13.30 73.32 -18.36
C ASP A 7 -12.34 74.15 -17.51
N PHE A 8 -12.68 74.41 -16.24
CA PHE A 8 -11.87 75.19 -15.30
C PHE A 8 -10.79 74.39 -14.58
N SER A 9 -10.86 73.05 -14.62
CA SER A 9 -9.85 72.19 -13.99
C SER A 9 -8.68 71.84 -14.93
N GLU A 10 -8.76 72.22 -16.20
CA GLU A 10 -7.69 72.01 -17.17
C GLU A 10 -6.50 72.96 -16.93
N PRO A 11 -5.25 72.45 -16.97
CA PRO A 11 -4.05 73.26 -16.76
C PRO A 11 -3.80 74.30 -17.87
N THR A 12 -4.50 74.20 -19.00
CA THR A 12 -4.42 75.10 -20.17
C THR A 12 -5.57 76.10 -20.25
N PHE A 13 -6.37 76.24 -19.18
CA PHE A 13 -7.53 77.11 -19.19
C PHE A 13 -7.14 78.59 -19.43
N ASP A 14 -7.60 79.16 -20.56
CA ASP A 14 -7.42 80.57 -20.87
C ASP A 14 -8.71 81.35 -20.57
N VAL A 15 -8.66 82.12 -19.49
CA VAL A 15 -9.74 83.00 -19.02
C VAL A 15 -10.21 83.96 -20.12
N ARG A 16 -9.30 84.49 -20.95
CA ARG A 16 -9.67 85.49 -21.98
C ARG A 16 -10.40 84.84 -23.14
N ALA A 17 -9.90 83.69 -23.60
CA ALA A 17 -10.56 82.92 -24.65
C ALA A 17 -11.96 82.45 -24.20
N TRP A 18 -12.09 82.03 -22.94
CA TRP A 18 -13.36 81.62 -22.35
C TRP A 18 -14.36 82.78 -22.25
N VAL A 19 -13.97 83.94 -21.71
CA VAL A 19 -14.85 85.13 -21.63
C VAL A 19 -15.25 85.61 -23.02
N ASN A 20 -14.32 85.65 -23.97
CA ASN A 20 -14.63 86.06 -25.34
C ASN A 20 -15.65 85.11 -25.99
N ASN A 21 -15.48 83.78 -25.84
CA ASN A 21 -16.44 82.81 -26.32
C ASN A 21 -17.81 82.94 -25.63
N ALA A 22 -17.84 83.20 -24.32
CA ALA A 22 -19.08 83.45 -23.59
C ALA A 22 -19.82 84.70 -24.11
N CYS A 23 -19.10 85.78 -24.40
CA CYS A 23 -19.66 87.00 -25.00
C CYS A 23 -20.19 86.78 -26.42
N THR A 24 -19.54 85.93 -27.24
CA THR A 24 -20.04 85.61 -28.59
C THR A 24 -21.33 84.79 -28.61
N THR A 25 -21.71 84.19 -27.48
CA THR A 25 -22.95 83.43 -27.33
C THR A 25 -24.11 84.23 -26.73
N CYS A 26 -23.95 85.55 -26.56
CA CYS A 26 -25.02 86.44 -26.14
C CYS A 26 -26.13 86.48 -27.21
N PRO A 27 -27.42 86.29 -26.87
CA PRO A 27 -28.53 86.48 -27.80
C PRO A 27 -28.61 87.94 -28.29
N ASP A 28 -28.85 88.17 -29.58
CA ASP A 28 -28.90 89.52 -30.18
C ASP A 28 -30.00 90.44 -29.61
N GLU A 29 -30.98 89.91 -28.87
CA GLU A 29 -32.08 90.67 -28.24
C GLU A 29 -31.79 91.11 -26.80
N GLU A 30 -30.74 90.60 -26.15
CA GLU A 30 -30.42 90.86 -24.74
C GLU A 30 -29.24 91.83 -24.59
N SER A 31 -29.33 92.76 -23.63
CA SER A 31 -28.19 93.62 -23.30
C SER A 31 -27.05 92.78 -22.73
N LEU A 32 -25.86 92.86 -23.34
CA LEU A 32 -24.65 92.14 -22.93
C LEU A 32 -24.37 92.21 -21.42
N GLU A 33 -24.64 93.35 -20.78
CA GLU A 33 -24.48 93.53 -19.34
C GLU A 33 -25.37 92.61 -18.50
N LYS A 34 -26.63 92.40 -18.92
CA LYS A 34 -27.56 91.47 -18.23
C LYS A 34 -27.07 90.03 -18.36
N TYR A 35 -26.67 89.62 -19.57
CA TYR A 35 -26.13 88.29 -19.82
C TYR A 35 -24.86 88.01 -19.00
N LEU A 36 -23.92 88.97 -18.97
CA LEU A 36 -22.71 88.87 -18.16
C LEU A 36 -23.02 88.79 -16.65
N SER A 37 -23.99 89.56 -16.16
CA SER A 37 -24.42 89.47 -14.76
C SER A 37 -25.03 88.12 -14.40
N GLU A 38 -25.75 87.47 -15.33
CA GLU A 38 -26.27 86.12 -15.13
C GLU A 38 -25.17 85.06 -15.12
N VAL A 39 -24.16 85.19 -15.98
CA VAL A 39 -23.00 84.29 -16.01
C VAL A 39 -22.16 84.45 -14.75
N GLU A 40 -21.95 85.69 -14.30
CA GLU A 40 -21.28 85.99 -13.03
C GLU A 40 -22.02 85.36 -11.85
N MET A 41 -23.34 85.53 -11.77
CA MET A 41 -24.15 84.91 -10.73
C MET A 41 -24.08 83.38 -10.77
N LYS A 42 -24.10 82.77 -11.97
CA LYS A 42 -23.93 81.31 -12.11
C LYS A 42 -22.56 80.83 -11.65
N LEU A 43 -21.49 81.56 -11.97
CA LEU A 43 -20.14 81.24 -11.51
C LEU A 43 -20.00 81.39 -9.99
N GLN A 44 -20.60 82.43 -9.40
CA GLN A 44 -20.62 82.62 -7.95
C GLN A 44 -21.34 81.47 -7.24
N LEU A 45 -22.50 81.06 -7.73
CA LEU A 45 -23.24 79.92 -7.19
C LEU A 45 -22.45 78.61 -7.30
N LEU A 46 -21.78 78.37 -8.44
CA LEU A 46 -20.93 77.18 -8.61
C LEU A 46 -19.72 77.20 -7.66
N ALA A 47 -19.09 78.36 -7.45
CA ALA A 47 -17.98 78.49 -6.51
C ALA A 47 -18.40 78.23 -5.06
N GLU A 48 -19.59 78.72 -4.67
CA GLU A 48 -20.18 78.45 -3.36
C GLU A 48 -20.52 76.96 -3.19
N ASP A 49 -21.13 76.33 -4.20
CA ASP A 49 -21.47 74.90 -4.18
C ASP A 49 -20.22 74.00 -4.09
N ILE A 50 -19.14 74.35 -4.78
CA ILE A 50 -17.85 73.64 -4.67
C ILE A 50 -17.27 73.81 -3.27
N SER A 51 -17.31 75.01 -2.72
CA SER A 51 -16.77 75.29 -1.38
C SER A 51 -17.52 74.50 -0.31
N LEU A 52 -18.85 74.47 -0.40
CA LEU A 52 -19.71 73.67 0.48
C LEU A 52 -19.46 72.17 0.30
N SER A 53 -19.38 71.68 -0.94
CA SER A 53 -19.10 70.27 -1.22
C SER A 53 -17.71 69.84 -0.71
N LEU A 54 -16.71 70.69 -0.88
CA LEU A 54 -15.36 70.46 -0.36
C LEU A 54 -15.35 70.43 1.16
N GLU A 55 -16.06 71.34 1.82
CA GLU A 55 -16.16 71.37 3.28
C GLU A 55 -16.87 70.12 3.81
N GLU A 56 -17.98 69.70 3.19
CA GLU A 56 -18.71 68.48 3.55
C GLU A 56 -17.83 67.23 3.36
N GLN A 57 -17.14 67.11 2.22
CA GLN A 57 -16.24 66.00 1.95
C GLN A 57 -15.02 65.99 2.87
N SER A 58 -14.46 67.16 3.19
CA SER A 58 -13.33 67.31 4.11
C SER A 58 -13.73 66.90 5.53
N MET A 59 -14.87 67.36 6.03
CA MET A 59 -15.43 66.96 7.32
C MET A 59 -15.72 65.45 7.37
N SER A 60 -16.24 64.89 6.28
CA SER A 60 -16.45 63.45 6.17
C SER A 60 -15.13 62.65 6.17
N GLY A 61 -14.11 63.16 5.48
CA GLY A 61 -12.76 62.59 5.46
C GLY A 61 -12.10 62.61 6.84
N LEU A 62 -12.18 63.75 7.54
CA LEU A 62 -11.68 63.94 8.91
C LEU A 62 -12.28 62.92 9.90
N GLN A 63 -13.52 62.48 9.69
CA GLN A 63 -14.16 61.46 10.53
C GLN A 63 -13.81 60.02 10.13
N ARG A 64 -13.61 59.76 8.82
CA ARG A 64 -13.35 58.40 8.31
C ARG A 64 -11.90 57.97 8.45
N ILE A 65 -10.94 58.87 8.28
CA ILE A 65 -9.51 58.56 8.32
C ILE A 65 -9.10 57.93 9.67
N PRO A 66 -9.48 58.49 10.84
CA PRO A 66 -9.11 57.89 12.12
C PRO A 66 -9.68 56.48 12.32
N ARG A 67 -10.89 56.22 11.78
CA ARG A 67 -11.49 54.87 11.84
C ARG A 67 -10.73 53.87 10.98
N ALA A 68 -10.36 54.26 9.77
CA ALA A 68 -9.55 53.41 8.89
C ALA A 68 -8.18 53.09 9.50
N VAL A 69 -7.52 54.07 10.14
CA VAL A 69 -6.27 53.85 10.85
C VAL A 69 -6.45 52.85 12.00
N ALA A 70 -7.48 53.02 12.83
CA ALA A 70 -7.76 52.08 13.92
C ALA A 70 -8.08 50.65 13.42
N GLU A 71 -8.74 50.51 12.26
CA GLU A 71 -8.97 49.22 11.64
C GLU A 71 -7.66 48.58 11.13
N ILE A 72 -6.77 49.37 10.52
CA ILE A 72 -5.45 48.89 10.08
C ILE A 72 -4.63 48.40 11.27
N ASP A 73 -4.55 49.18 12.36
CA ASP A 73 -3.82 48.79 13.58
C ASP A 73 -4.37 47.49 14.17
N ARG A 74 -5.69 47.32 14.15
CA ARG A 74 -6.35 46.09 14.60
C ARG A 74 -5.96 44.89 13.73
N VAL A 75 -5.99 45.05 12.40
CA VAL A 75 -5.62 43.99 11.46
C VAL A 75 -4.13 43.63 11.62
N GLU A 76 -3.27 44.62 11.83
CA GLU A 76 -1.85 44.38 12.11
C GLU A 76 -1.66 43.56 13.40
N HIS A 77 -2.39 43.90 14.47
CA HIS A 77 -2.34 43.12 15.71
C HIS A 77 -2.87 41.69 15.53
N ASP A 78 -3.99 41.53 14.82
CA ASP A 78 -4.60 40.22 14.56
C ASP A 78 -3.67 39.35 13.70
N THR A 79 -3.01 39.92 12.69
CA THR A 79 -2.04 39.20 11.85
C THR A 79 -0.79 38.79 12.62
N ALA A 80 -0.24 39.66 13.47
CA ALA A 80 0.88 39.32 14.36
C ALA A 80 0.50 38.21 15.36
N GLY A 81 -0.71 38.28 15.93
CA GLY A 81 -1.26 37.24 16.79
C GLY A 81 -1.43 35.90 16.06
N LEU A 82 -1.89 35.94 14.81
CA LEU A 82 -2.06 34.76 13.97
C LEU A 82 -0.71 34.15 13.59
N GLN A 83 0.29 34.96 13.25
CA GLN A 83 1.65 34.50 12.99
C GLN A 83 2.26 33.79 14.22
N SER A 84 2.06 34.34 15.42
CA SER A 84 2.49 33.70 16.67
C SER A 84 1.81 32.35 16.90
N LYS A 85 0.48 32.28 16.66
CA LYS A 85 -0.27 31.01 16.75
C LYS A 85 0.22 29.97 15.74
N ILE A 86 0.46 30.36 14.49
CA ILE A 86 1.02 29.46 13.46
C ILE A 86 2.38 28.93 13.90
N ASN A 87 3.28 29.80 14.36
CA ASN A 87 4.60 29.38 14.86
C ASN A 87 4.49 28.41 16.05
N GLY A 88 3.51 28.62 16.93
CA GLY A 88 3.22 27.69 18.02
C GLY A 88 2.71 26.32 17.54
N ILE A 89 1.85 26.30 16.52
CA ILE A 89 1.35 25.06 15.91
C ILE A 89 2.50 24.31 15.22
N LEU A 90 3.36 25.00 14.46
CA LEU A 90 4.51 24.39 13.79
C LEU A 90 5.47 23.72 14.77
N ARG A 91 5.77 24.36 15.91
CA ARG A 91 6.60 23.74 16.96
C ARG A 91 5.96 22.50 17.56
N ARG A 92 4.66 22.54 17.87
CA ARG A 92 3.94 21.37 18.39
C ARG A 92 3.91 20.22 17.40
N LEU A 93 3.83 20.52 16.09
CA LEU A 93 3.90 19.51 15.05
C LEU A 93 5.29 18.88 14.99
N ASP A 94 6.35 19.66 15.08
CA ASP A 94 7.73 19.17 15.10
C ASP A 94 8.01 18.27 16.32
N ASP A 95 7.56 18.69 17.51
CA ASP A 95 7.64 17.88 18.74
C ASP A 95 6.85 16.57 18.62
N ALA A 96 5.64 16.63 18.03
CA ALA A 96 4.81 15.45 17.81
C ALA A 96 5.41 14.50 16.76
N GLU A 97 6.01 15.04 15.69
CA GLU A 97 6.72 14.24 14.69
C GLU A 97 7.95 13.56 15.31
N GLY A 98 8.73 14.27 16.12
CA GLY A 98 9.88 13.72 16.84
C GLY A 98 9.49 12.54 17.75
N SER A 99 8.46 12.72 18.59
CA SER A 99 7.94 11.65 19.45
C SER A 99 7.33 10.49 18.66
N SER A 100 6.67 10.78 17.54
CA SER A 100 6.12 9.76 16.66
C SER A 100 7.21 8.92 16.01
N ARG A 101 8.34 9.52 15.58
CA ARG A 101 9.49 8.79 15.00
C ARG A 101 10.12 7.83 16.00
N GLU A 102 10.28 8.25 17.25
CA GLU A 102 10.78 7.37 18.33
C GLU A 102 9.82 6.20 18.59
N SER A 103 8.52 6.49 18.67
CA SER A 103 7.47 5.48 18.88
C SER A 103 7.38 4.50 17.71
N VAL A 104 7.50 4.96 16.47
CA VAL A 104 7.53 4.13 15.26
C VAL A 104 8.80 3.26 15.23
N GLY A 105 9.95 3.82 15.61
CA GLY A 105 11.19 3.05 15.76
C GLY A 105 11.07 1.90 16.77
N LEU A 106 10.45 2.17 17.92
CA LEU A 106 10.16 1.15 18.92
C LEU A 106 9.22 0.07 18.36
N LEU A 107 8.13 0.46 17.69
CA LEU A 107 7.20 -0.48 17.06
C LEU A 107 7.88 -1.36 16.02
N MET A 108 8.77 -0.81 15.18
CA MET A 108 9.55 -1.59 14.22
C MET A 108 10.45 -2.62 14.92
N SER A 109 11.09 -2.25 16.03
CA SER A 109 11.92 -3.19 16.80
C SER A 109 11.09 -4.33 17.41
N VAL A 110 9.89 -4.01 17.90
CA VAL A 110 8.94 -4.99 18.47
C VAL A 110 8.41 -5.91 17.37
N ASP A 111 8.07 -5.38 16.20
CA ASP A 111 7.61 -6.17 15.06
C ASP A 111 8.68 -7.14 14.56
N ALA A 112 9.95 -6.69 14.50
CA ALA A 112 11.07 -7.57 14.17
C ALA A 112 11.27 -8.71 15.20
N VAL A 113 11.08 -8.42 16.49
CA VAL A 113 11.10 -9.46 17.54
C VAL A 113 9.92 -10.42 17.37
N LYS A 114 8.71 -9.89 17.14
CA LYS A 114 7.50 -10.68 16.93
C LYS A 114 7.63 -11.61 15.73
N GLY A 115 8.12 -11.14 14.59
CA GLY A 115 8.34 -11.97 13.41
C GLY A 115 9.34 -13.11 13.67
N ARG A 116 10.41 -12.85 14.45
CA ARG A 116 11.33 -13.92 14.89
C ARG A 116 10.65 -14.92 15.83
N MET A 117 9.82 -14.44 16.76
CA MET A 117 9.09 -15.30 17.69
C MET A 117 8.03 -16.15 16.99
N GLU A 118 7.32 -15.62 16.01
CA GLU A 118 6.34 -16.35 15.21
C GLU A 118 7.03 -17.42 14.37
N GLY A 119 8.14 -17.09 13.72
CA GLY A 119 8.94 -18.09 12.99
C GLY A 119 9.46 -19.20 13.91
N ALA A 120 9.99 -18.86 15.09
CA ALA A 120 10.42 -19.84 16.07
C ALA A 120 9.25 -20.72 16.57
N ARG A 121 8.09 -20.11 16.87
CA ARG A 121 6.88 -20.84 17.25
C ARG A 121 6.49 -21.86 16.18
N ASP A 122 6.47 -21.46 14.91
CA ASP A 122 6.06 -22.35 13.82
C ASP A 122 7.03 -23.52 13.67
N THR A 123 8.34 -23.27 13.74
CA THR A 123 9.35 -24.34 13.74
C THR A 123 9.21 -25.28 14.95
N LEU A 124 8.90 -24.75 16.14
CA LEU A 124 8.68 -25.56 17.35
C LEU A 124 7.39 -26.38 17.27
N GLN A 125 6.33 -25.81 16.71
CA GLN A 125 5.05 -26.50 16.48
C GLN A 125 5.24 -27.70 15.53
N GLU A 126 5.97 -27.49 14.43
CA GLU A 126 6.27 -28.55 13.47
C GLU A 126 7.22 -29.60 14.05
N ALA A 127 8.19 -29.18 14.87
CA ALA A 127 9.07 -30.10 15.60
C ALA A 127 8.27 -30.97 16.59
N ALA A 128 7.34 -30.39 17.34
CA ALA A 128 6.46 -31.12 18.26
C ALA A 128 5.57 -32.12 17.51
N GLY A 129 4.94 -31.70 16.41
CA GLY A 129 4.15 -32.59 15.57
C GLY A 129 4.98 -33.72 14.95
N LEU A 130 6.21 -33.44 14.54
CA LEU A 130 7.15 -34.45 14.05
C LEU A 130 7.53 -35.45 15.15
N ALA A 131 7.77 -34.99 16.38
CA ALA A 131 8.07 -35.87 17.52
C ALA A 131 6.89 -36.80 17.86
N GLU A 132 5.66 -36.30 17.80
CA GLU A 132 4.45 -37.10 17.99
C GLU A 132 4.27 -38.15 16.87
N LEU A 133 4.53 -37.77 15.61
CA LEU A 133 4.57 -38.71 14.50
C LEU A 133 5.64 -39.79 14.71
N MET A 134 6.87 -39.41 15.06
CA MET A 134 7.96 -40.36 15.34
C MET A 134 7.60 -41.35 16.46
N ALA A 135 6.88 -40.90 17.49
CA ALA A 135 6.44 -41.76 18.59
C ALA A 135 5.32 -42.73 18.18
N SER A 136 4.36 -42.27 17.36
CA SER A 136 3.19 -43.07 16.93
C SER A 136 3.43 -43.96 15.70
N VAL A 137 4.55 -43.77 15.00
CA VAL A 137 4.86 -44.52 13.79
C VAL A 137 5.00 -46.02 14.01
N GLU A 138 5.55 -46.47 15.14
CA GLU A 138 5.66 -47.90 15.42
C GLU A 138 4.29 -48.56 15.60
N ASP A 139 3.32 -47.85 16.20
CA ASP A 139 1.94 -48.30 16.35
C ASP A 139 1.20 -48.34 15.01
N VAL A 140 1.41 -47.33 14.14
CA VAL A 140 0.86 -47.31 12.78
C VAL A 140 1.42 -48.46 11.93
N PHE A 141 2.70 -48.78 12.10
CA PHE A 141 3.32 -49.94 11.45
C PHE A 141 2.80 -51.27 11.99
N ALA A 142 2.44 -51.35 13.27
CA ALA A 142 1.81 -52.53 13.86
C ALA A 142 0.37 -52.74 13.38
N ALA A 143 -0.35 -51.66 13.05
CA ALA A 143 -1.72 -51.72 12.53
C ALA A 143 -1.82 -52.27 11.09
N GLY A 144 -0.72 -52.37 10.35
CA GLY A 144 -0.66 -53.06 9.05
C GLY A 144 -1.28 -52.34 7.85
N ASN A 145 -1.75 -51.08 8.00
CA ASN A 145 -2.33 -50.34 6.88
C ASN A 145 -1.27 -49.59 6.06
N ILE A 146 -0.95 -50.15 4.88
CA ILE A 146 0.12 -49.68 3.98
C ILE A 146 -0.09 -48.22 3.51
N ARG A 147 -1.33 -47.77 3.32
CA ARG A 147 -1.61 -46.38 2.91
C ARG A 147 -1.32 -45.38 4.02
N VAL A 148 -1.80 -45.68 5.22
CA VAL A 148 -1.60 -44.82 6.39
C VAL A 148 -0.11 -44.73 6.74
N MET A 149 0.64 -45.82 6.60
CA MET A 149 2.10 -45.80 6.78
C MET A 149 2.81 -44.90 5.75
N ALA A 150 2.37 -44.91 4.49
CA ALA A 150 2.95 -44.06 3.44
C ALA A 150 2.66 -42.58 3.67
N ASP A 151 1.44 -42.26 4.11
CA ASP A 151 1.03 -40.88 4.40
C ASP A 151 1.72 -40.32 5.65
N THR A 152 1.92 -41.14 6.70
CA THR A 152 2.69 -40.73 7.89
C THR A 152 4.16 -40.52 7.54
N LEU A 153 4.80 -41.42 6.80
CA LEU A 153 6.19 -41.25 6.34
C LEU A 153 6.38 -40.01 5.45
N ALA A 154 5.45 -39.75 4.52
CA ALA A 154 5.50 -38.56 3.68
C ALA A 154 5.33 -37.28 4.50
N SER A 155 4.52 -37.31 5.55
CA SER A 155 4.33 -36.18 6.48
C SER A 155 5.55 -35.96 7.36
N MET A 156 6.21 -37.02 7.84
CA MET A 156 7.48 -36.92 8.57
C MET A 156 8.61 -36.37 7.71
N ARG A 157 8.72 -36.80 6.45
CA ARG A 157 9.71 -36.27 5.49
C ARG A 157 9.49 -34.78 5.22
N ARG A 158 8.23 -34.34 5.15
CA ARG A 158 7.89 -32.90 5.05
C ARG A 158 8.27 -32.16 6.33
N GLY A 159 7.91 -32.68 7.51
CA GLY A 159 8.27 -32.09 8.80
C GLY A 159 9.78 -31.92 8.97
N LEU A 160 10.57 -32.95 8.64
CA LEU A 160 12.05 -32.89 8.69
C LEU A 160 12.64 -31.82 7.77
N LYS A 161 12.00 -31.55 6.63
CA LYS A 161 12.47 -30.51 5.70
C LYS A 161 12.26 -29.10 6.26
N VAL A 162 11.21 -28.88 7.05
CA VAL A 162 10.91 -27.55 7.59
C VAL A 162 11.61 -27.30 8.93
N VAL A 163 11.73 -28.34 9.78
CA VAL A 163 12.43 -28.28 11.07
C VAL A 163 13.95 -28.09 10.90
N GLY A 164 14.54 -28.56 9.79
CA GLY A 164 15.98 -28.38 9.52
C GLY A 164 16.88 -29.20 10.46
N SER A 165 18.18 -28.86 10.54
CA SER A 165 19.14 -29.59 11.40
C SER A 165 19.05 -29.15 12.87
N VAL A 166 17.93 -29.46 13.51
CA VAL A 166 17.79 -29.38 14.95
C VAL A 166 18.50 -30.60 15.56
N PRO A 167 19.42 -30.44 16.53
CA PRO A 167 20.28 -31.52 17.01
C PRO A 167 19.50 -32.73 17.56
N GLU A 168 18.28 -32.51 18.07
CA GLU A 168 17.35 -33.53 18.55
C GLU A 168 16.80 -34.43 17.42
N PHE A 169 16.88 -34.02 16.15
CA PHE A 169 16.39 -34.76 14.99
C PHE A 169 17.50 -35.21 14.03
N ASN A 170 18.77 -35.18 14.43
CA ASN A 170 19.89 -35.63 13.59
C ASN A 170 19.78 -37.11 13.18
N ASP A 171 19.21 -37.96 14.05
CA ASP A 171 19.02 -39.39 13.80
C ASP A 171 17.67 -39.69 13.09
N ALA A 172 16.78 -38.71 13.03
CA ALA A 172 15.46 -38.86 12.42
C ALA A 172 15.49 -39.17 10.91
N PRO A 173 16.35 -38.58 10.05
CA PRO A 173 16.43 -38.97 8.64
C PRO A 173 16.85 -40.43 8.44
N GLU A 174 17.77 -40.95 9.26
CA GLU A 174 18.17 -42.36 9.21
C GLU A 174 17.03 -43.28 9.64
N ARG A 175 16.30 -42.91 10.71
CA ARG A 175 15.11 -43.67 11.16
C ARG A 175 14.00 -43.68 10.10
N VAL A 176 13.72 -42.56 9.45
CA VAL A 176 12.73 -42.49 8.35
C VAL A 176 13.17 -43.36 7.16
N ALA A 177 14.46 -43.33 6.78
CA ALA A 177 14.97 -44.18 5.71
C ALA A 177 14.88 -45.69 6.04
N ALA A 178 15.08 -46.06 7.31
CA ALA A 178 14.90 -47.43 7.78
C ALA A 178 13.43 -47.87 7.70
N LEU A 179 12.49 -47.00 8.12
CA LEU A 179 11.05 -47.27 8.05
C LEU A 179 10.54 -47.35 6.61
N GLU A 180 11.05 -46.50 5.71
CA GLU A 180 10.77 -46.58 4.27
C GLU A 180 11.24 -47.91 3.68
N THR A 181 12.43 -48.38 4.07
CA THR A 181 12.97 -49.68 3.62
C THR A 181 12.11 -50.83 4.17
N ARG A 182 11.62 -50.74 5.41
CA ARG A 182 10.70 -51.71 6.00
C ARG A 182 9.35 -51.73 5.26
N LEU A 183 8.79 -50.57 4.94
CA LEU A 183 7.57 -50.49 4.13
C LEU A 183 7.79 -51.12 2.74
N GLU A 184 8.94 -50.88 2.11
CA GLU A 184 9.29 -51.50 0.83
C GLU A 184 9.32 -53.04 0.92
N THR A 185 9.89 -53.59 2.00
CA THR A 185 9.90 -55.06 2.20
C THR A 185 8.52 -55.66 2.42
N LEU A 186 7.57 -54.90 2.99
CA LEU A 186 6.19 -55.35 3.18
C LEU A 186 5.37 -55.25 1.89
N VAL A 187 5.59 -54.20 1.09
CA VAL A 187 4.89 -53.97 -0.18
C VAL A 187 5.39 -54.91 -1.28
N ARG A 188 6.67 -55.32 -1.25
CA ARG A 188 7.27 -56.21 -2.27
C ARG A 188 6.48 -57.53 -2.50
N PRO A 189 6.16 -58.35 -1.49
CA PRO A 189 5.42 -59.59 -1.70
C PRO A 189 3.97 -59.36 -2.16
N GLU A 190 3.28 -58.32 -1.64
CA GLU A 190 1.93 -57.99 -2.09
C GLU A 190 1.89 -57.50 -3.54
N LEU A 191 2.90 -56.74 -3.94
CA LEU A 191 3.07 -56.28 -5.31
C LEU A 191 3.36 -57.44 -6.27
N ILE A 192 4.20 -58.41 -5.86
CA ILE A 192 4.44 -59.64 -6.65
C ILE A 192 3.14 -60.42 -6.82
N ALA A 193 2.38 -60.63 -5.74
CA ALA A 193 1.11 -61.34 -5.79
C ALA A 193 0.06 -60.64 -6.68
N ALA A 194 -0.02 -59.31 -6.63
CA ALA A 194 -0.90 -58.51 -7.49
C ALA A 194 -0.48 -58.55 -8.98
N LEU A 195 0.84 -58.60 -9.25
CA LEU A 195 1.38 -58.72 -10.60
C LEU A 195 1.17 -60.12 -11.19
N GLU A 196 1.25 -61.16 -10.37
CA GLU A 196 0.96 -62.56 -10.76
C GLU A 196 -0.54 -62.80 -10.99
N SER A 197 -1.42 -62.16 -10.22
CA SER A 197 -2.88 -62.23 -10.40
C SER A 197 -3.44 -61.29 -11.49
N ASN A 198 -2.58 -60.47 -12.10
CA ASN A 198 -2.92 -59.45 -13.10
C ASN A 198 -3.97 -58.43 -12.61
N ASP A 199 -4.01 -58.14 -11.31
CA ASP A 199 -4.88 -57.13 -10.73
C ASP A 199 -4.27 -55.72 -10.90
N ALA A 200 -4.73 -55.01 -11.93
CA ALA A 200 -4.27 -53.67 -12.25
C ALA A 200 -4.66 -52.62 -11.20
N ILE A 201 -5.71 -52.88 -10.39
CA ILE A 201 -6.20 -51.93 -9.38
C ILE A 201 -5.29 -52.02 -8.15
N ALA A 202 -5.09 -53.22 -7.60
CA ALA A 202 -4.20 -53.43 -6.46
C ALA A 202 -2.75 -53.00 -6.74
N ALA A 203 -2.23 -53.30 -7.94
CA ALA A 203 -0.91 -52.84 -8.36
C ALA A 203 -0.82 -51.31 -8.53
N GLY A 204 -1.92 -50.66 -8.94
CA GLY A 204 -2.01 -49.20 -9.05
C GLY A 204 -1.94 -48.50 -7.69
N GLU A 205 -2.63 -49.04 -6.69
CA GLU A 205 -2.63 -48.50 -5.33
C GLU A 205 -1.27 -48.66 -4.63
N LEU A 206 -0.62 -49.81 -4.79
CA LEU A 206 0.73 -50.05 -4.26
C LEU A 206 1.79 -49.19 -4.98
N ARG A 207 1.63 -48.93 -6.29
CA ARG A 207 2.45 -47.96 -7.02
C ARG A 207 2.28 -46.56 -6.45
N ASP A 208 1.05 -46.12 -6.19
CA ASP A 208 0.79 -44.77 -5.71
C ASP A 208 1.38 -44.56 -4.31
N VAL A 209 1.33 -45.58 -3.45
CA VAL A 209 2.04 -45.62 -2.16
C VAL A 209 3.56 -45.49 -2.34
N LEU A 210 4.18 -46.27 -3.24
CA LEU A 210 5.63 -46.19 -3.52
C LEU A 210 6.04 -44.87 -4.18
N LYS A 211 5.12 -44.20 -4.88
CA LYS A 211 5.32 -42.88 -5.46
C LYS A 211 5.34 -41.78 -4.39
N VAL A 212 4.44 -41.87 -3.40
CA VAL A 212 4.35 -40.91 -2.28
C VAL A 212 5.61 -40.98 -1.40
N THR A 213 6.15 -42.18 -1.18
CA THR A 213 7.42 -42.37 -0.44
C THR A 213 8.67 -42.11 -1.27
N GLY A 214 8.54 -41.93 -2.60
CA GLY A 214 9.65 -41.56 -3.49
C GLY A 214 10.52 -42.73 -3.98
N ARG A 215 10.10 -43.99 -3.77
CA ARG A 215 10.85 -45.20 -4.17
C ARG A 215 10.28 -45.88 -5.42
N LEU A 216 10.17 -45.14 -6.51
CA LEU A 216 9.73 -45.68 -7.82
C LEU A 216 10.72 -46.70 -8.42
N ALA A 217 12.00 -46.63 -8.04
CA ALA A 217 13.01 -47.58 -8.50
C ALA A 217 12.72 -49.01 -8.02
N ALA A 218 12.22 -49.18 -6.79
CA ALA A 218 11.85 -50.47 -6.23
C ALA A 218 10.72 -51.16 -7.02
N LEU A 219 9.72 -50.38 -7.45
CA LEU A 219 8.64 -50.87 -8.33
C LEU A 219 9.18 -51.39 -9.67
N SER A 220 10.09 -50.64 -10.30
CA SER A 220 10.68 -51.04 -11.58
C SER A 220 11.51 -52.34 -11.47
N ALA A 221 12.20 -52.52 -10.34
CA ALA A 221 12.96 -53.74 -10.07
C ALA A 221 12.03 -54.95 -9.86
N VAL A 222 10.97 -54.81 -9.06
CA VAL A 222 9.99 -55.89 -8.80
C VAL A 222 9.21 -56.25 -10.08
N TYR A 223 8.87 -55.27 -10.91
CA TYR A 223 8.25 -55.49 -12.21
C TYR A 223 9.17 -56.25 -13.17
N ALA A 224 10.44 -55.85 -13.26
CA ALA A 224 11.44 -56.54 -14.09
C ALA A 224 11.67 -57.98 -13.62
N GLU A 225 11.73 -58.20 -12.31
CA GLU A 225 11.94 -59.53 -11.72
C GLU A 225 10.77 -60.49 -12.01
N THR A 226 9.53 -60.02 -11.85
CA THR A 226 8.32 -60.85 -12.02
C THR A 226 7.92 -61.08 -13.47
N ARG A 227 7.95 -60.05 -14.33
CA ARG A 227 7.44 -60.15 -15.71
C ARG A 227 8.49 -60.40 -16.77
N VAL A 228 9.77 -60.10 -16.52
CA VAL A 228 10.84 -60.31 -17.52
C VAL A 228 11.71 -61.49 -17.10
N VAL A 229 12.25 -61.45 -15.88
CA VAL A 229 13.25 -62.41 -15.43
C VAL A 229 12.64 -63.78 -15.14
N ALA A 230 11.52 -63.87 -14.42
CA ALA A 230 10.88 -65.15 -14.09
C ALA A 230 10.41 -65.97 -15.31
N PRO A 231 9.69 -65.41 -16.32
CA PRO A 231 9.30 -66.19 -17.50
C PRO A 231 10.49 -66.55 -18.39
N MET A 232 11.45 -65.63 -18.58
CA MET A 232 12.64 -65.88 -19.38
C MET A 232 13.54 -66.96 -18.75
N LEU A 233 13.64 -67.01 -17.41
CA LEU A 233 14.30 -68.10 -16.68
C LEU A 233 13.55 -69.44 -16.79
N ARG A 234 12.22 -69.44 -16.86
CA ARG A 234 11.45 -70.67 -17.08
C ARG A 234 11.71 -71.23 -18.48
N GLU A 235 11.66 -70.39 -19.51
CA GLU A 235 11.95 -70.80 -20.89
C GLU A 235 13.41 -71.25 -21.05
N TRP A 236 14.35 -70.52 -20.44
CA TRP A 236 15.76 -70.92 -20.42
C TRP A 236 15.99 -72.26 -19.71
N ARG A 237 15.34 -72.49 -18.57
CA ARG A 237 15.44 -73.77 -17.84
C ARG A 237 14.83 -74.92 -18.64
N ALA A 238 13.70 -74.71 -19.31
CA ALA A 238 13.08 -75.71 -20.19
C ALA A 238 14.00 -76.08 -21.37
N PHE A 239 14.63 -75.09 -21.99
CA PHE A 239 15.61 -75.31 -23.05
C PHE A 239 16.86 -76.07 -22.56
N SER A 240 17.35 -75.74 -21.36
CA SER A 240 18.50 -76.43 -20.77
C SER A 240 18.20 -77.88 -20.37
N SER A 241 16.97 -78.21 -19.96
CA SER A 241 16.57 -79.59 -19.66
C SER A 241 16.43 -80.44 -20.93
N ASP A 242 15.89 -79.88 -22.02
CA ASP A 242 15.77 -80.58 -23.31
C ASP A 242 17.15 -80.94 -23.91
N THR A 243 18.15 -80.08 -23.69
CA THR A 243 19.53 -80.31 -24.13
C THR A 243 20.25 -81.39 -23.32
N SER A 244 19.77 -81.71 -22.11
CA SER A 244 20.35 -82.74 -21.23
C SER A 244 19.71 -84.14 -21.37
N ALA A 245 18.61 -84.23 -22.12
CA ALA A 245 17.87 -85.47 -22.38
C ALA A 245 18.11 -86.06 -23.80
N SER A 246 18.94 -85.40 -24.61
CA SER A 246 19.45 -85.88 -25.91
C SER A 246 20.93 -86.24 -25.79
#